data_AF-A0A940P928-F1
#
_entry.id   AF-A0A940P928-F1
#
_cell.length_a   1.000
_cell.length_b   1.000
_cell.length_c   1.000
_cell.angle_alpha   90.00
_cell.angle_beta   90.00
_cell.angle_gamma   90.00
#
_symmetry.space_group_name_H-M   'P 1'
#
loop_
_entity.id
_entity.type
_entity.pdbx_description
1 polymer ?
#
loop_
_entity_poly.entity_id
_entity_poly.type
_entity_poly.pdbx_seq_one_letter_code
_entity_poly.pdbx_strand_id
1 'polypeptide(L)'
;MALTMKMLKGFNLDENVQQAILDAHLETVNGLTADRDKYKADADKLAEVQKQLKEATKKLEEADHDGYKAKYEAEKAAHEQLKTDTANEKARNAKESALREALKTAGYSEAGIKKIVKYGGFIDSAEVDESGKLKDSDKLLESVASEWSEYKGTTKIESATPEHPPVAPSDKKVSPEAAEAQKIFAELHASQYGETKSAKE
;
A
#
# COMPACT_ATOMS: atom_id res chain seq x y z
N MET A 1 -32.65 27.63 69.87
CA MET A 1 -32.56 28.59 71.00
C MET A 1 -31.52 28.04 71.96
N ALA A 2 -30.53 28.85 72.33
CA ALA A 2 -29.54 28.44 73.32
C ALA A 2 -30.11 28.56 74.74
N LEU A 3 -29.73 27.66 75.63
CA LEU A 3 -29.98 27.81 77.06
C LEU A 3 -29.24 29.06 77.56
N THR A 4 -29.86 29.85 78.42
CA THR A 4 -29.28 31.11 78.91
C THR A 4 -29.31 31.21 80.42
N MET A 5 -28.37 31.96 80.99
CA MET A 5 -28.32 32.21 82.44
C MET A 5 -29.62 32.86 82.96
N LYS A 6 -30.23 33.76 82.17
CA LYS A 6 -31.52 34.37 82.51
C LYS A 6 -32.65 33.33 82.61
N MET A 7 -32.65 32.33 81.74
CA MET A 7 -33.62 31.23 81.78
C MET A 7 -33.37 30.33 83.01
N LEU A 8 -32.12 30.05 83.34
CA LEU A 8 -31.74 29.22 84.49
C LEU A 8 -32.03 29.90 85.84
N LYS A 9 -31.84 31.23 85.94
CA LYS A 9 -32.24 32.03 87.12
C LYS A 9 -33.73 31.97 87.40
N GLY A 10 -34.57 31.83 86.38
CA GLY A 10 -36.01 31.64 86.52
C GLY A 10 -36.44 30.34 87.21
N PHE A 11 -35.53 29.35 87.31
CA PHE A 11 -35.77 28.06 87.98
C PHE A 11 -35.27 28.03 89.44
N ASN A 12 -34.77 29.14 89.97
CA ASN A 12 -34.31 29.27 91.36
C ASN A 12 -33.21 28.25 91.76
N LEU A 13 -32.35 27.88 90.81
CA LEU A 13 -31.21 26.98 91.01
C LEU A 13 -30.01 27.72 91.63
N ASP A 14 -29.07 27.02 92.23
CA ASP A 14 -27.80 27.60 92.69
C ASP A 14 -26.95 28.10 91.51
N GLU A 15 -26.26 29.25 91.66
CA GLU A 15 -25.50 29.88 90.58
C GLU A 15 -24.39 28.97 90.02
N ASN A 16 -23.76 28.13 90.85
CA ASN A 16 -22.75 27.18 90.38
C ASN A 16 -23.37 26.05 89.55
N VAL A 17 -24.58 25.60 89.92
CA VAL A 17 -25.33 24.60 89.15
C VAL A 17 -25.79 25.19 87.82
N GLN A 18 -26.22 26.45 87.82
CA GLN A 18 -26.59 27.16 86.58
C GLN A 18 -25.39 27.26 85.63
N GLN A 19 -24.21 27.61 86.14
CA GLN A 19 -22.99 27.72 85.34
C GLN A 19 -22.55 26.36 84.79
N ALA A 20 -22.51 25.30 85.62
CA ALA A 20 -22.16 23.96 85.18
C ALA A 20 -23.11 23.41 84.09
N ILE A 21 -24.41 23.68 84.21
CA ILE A 21 -25.40 23.31 83.19
C ILE A 21 -25.15 24.09 81.89
N LEU A 22 -24.85 25.39 81.99
CA LEU A 22 -24.57 26.22 80.82
C LEU A 22 -23.32 25.75 80.09
N ASP A 23 -22.24 25.43 80.81
CA ASP A 23 -20.98 24.96 80.25
C ASP A 23 -21.15 23.62 79.52
N ALA A 24 -21.85 22.64 80.14
CA ALA A 24 -22.15 21.37 79.50
C ALA A 24 -23.04 21.52 78.25
N HIS A 25 -24.02 22.43 78.28
CA HIS A 25 -24.84 22.75 77.11
C HIS A 25 -24.03 23.42 76.01
N LEU A 26 -23.15 24.36 76.36
CA LEU A 26 -22.29 25.05 75.39
C LEU A 26 -21.33 24.07 74.72
N GLU A 27 -20.71 23.16 75.47
CA GLU A 27 -19.86 22.10 74.91
C GLU A 27 -20.62 21.25 73.88
N THR A 28 -21.82 20.79 74.25
CA THR A 28 -22.67 19.97 73.37
C THR A 28 -23.13 20.75 72.13
N VAL A 29 -23.58 22.00 72.29
CA VAL A 29 -24.05 22.84 71.19
C VAL A 29 -22.90 23.21 70.24
N ASN A 30 -21.70 23.45 70.78
CA ASN A 30 -20.51 23.70 69.98
C ASN A 30 -20.11 22.45 69.18
N GLY A 31 -20.15 21.26 69.79
CA GLY A 31 -19.92 19.99 69.11
C GLY A 31 -20.91 19.75 67.96
N LEU A 32 -22.22 19.89 68.23
CA LEU A 32 -23.26 19.76 67.21
C LEU A 32 -23.13 20.80 66.09
N THR A 33 -22.68 22.01 66.42
CA THR A 33 -22.42 23.06 65.44
C THR A 33 -21.27 22.68 64.51
N ALA A 34 -20.17 22.17 65.07
CA ALA A 34 -19.01 21.71 64.29
C ALA A 34 -19.38 20.52 63.38
N ASP A 35 -20.13 19.54 63.89
CA ASP A 35 -20.60 18.41 63.09
C ASP A 35 -21.55 18.86 61.97
N ARG A 36 -22.47 19.77 62.27
CA ARG A 36 -23.38 20.35 61.26
C ARG A 36 -22.62 21.06 60.14
N ASP A 37 -21.60 21.83 60.47
CA ASP A 37 -20.78 22.53 59.48
C ASP A 37 -19.96 21.54 58.64
N LYS A 38 -19.42 20.47 59.27
CA LYS A 38 -18.72 19.39 58.57
C LYS A 38 -19.65 18.65 57.61
N TYR A 39 -20.83 18.23 58.05
CA TYR A 39 -21.79 17.52 57.20
C TYR A 39 -22.30 18.38 56.05
N LYS A 40 -22.46 19.68 56.27
CA LYS A 40 -22.80 20.61 55.19
C LYS A 40 -21.70 20.65 54.14
N ALA A 41 -20.44 20.79 54.56
CA ALA A 41 -19.30 20.80 53.64
C ALA A 41 -19.18 19.47 52.86
N ASP A 42 -19.43 18.34 53.51
CA ASP A 42 -19.42 17.02 52.86
C ASP A 42 -20.58 16.84 51.88
N ALA A 43 -21.77 17.34 52.20
CA ALA A 43 -22.93 17.35 51.29
C ALA A 43 -22.67 18.20 50.04
N ASP A 44 -22.06 19.37 50.20
CA ASP A 44 -21.69 20.25 49.08
C ASP A 44 -20.65 19.57 48.17
N LYS A 45 -19.64 18.89 48.74
CA LYS A 45 -18.68 18.09 47.97
C LYS A 45 -19.35 16.93 47.24
N LEU A 46 -20.29 16.23 47.89
CA LEU A 46 -20.99 15.11 47.28
C LEU A 46 -21.80 15.56 46.06
N ALA A 47 -22.48 16.71 46.14
CA ALA A 47 -23.22 17.28 45.03
C ALA A 47 -22.30 17.60 43.83
N GLU A 48 -21.12 18.16 44.09
CA GLU A 48 -20.12 18.43 43.05
C GLU A 48 -19.59 17.13 42.41
N VAL A 49 -19.27 16.11 43.21
CA VAL A 49 -18.82 14.80 42.70
C VAL A 49 -19.92 14.15 41.85
N GLN A 50 -21.18 14.22 42.27
CA GLN A 50 -22.30 13.68 41.49
C GLN A 50 -22.47 14.39 40.14
N LYS A 51 -22.23 15.71 40.10
CA LYS A 51 -22.23 16.47 38.85
C LYS A 51 -21.09 16.04 37.93
N GLN A 52 -19.87 15.95 38.46
CA GLN A 52 -18.70 15.51 37.70
C GLN A 52 -18.87 14.09 37.18
N LEU A 53 -19.45 13.19 37.97
CA LEU A 53 -19.73 11.81 37.55
C LEU A 53 -20.73 11.78 36.39
N LYS A 54 -21.83 12.53 36.47
CA LYS A 54 -22.79 12.63 35.36
C LYS A 54 -22.16 13.20 34.09
N GLU A 55 -21.33 14.24 34.21
CA GLU A 55 -20.63 14.81 33.06
C GLU A 55 -19.61 13.83 32.46
N ALA A 56 -18.89 13.08 33.30
CA ALA A 56 -17.95 12.05 32.85
C ALA A 56 -18.66 10.88 32.17
N THR A 57 -19.76 10.39 32.74
CA THR A 57 -20.59 9.33 32.14
C THR A 57 -21.12 9.78 30.78
N LYS A 58 -21.66 10.99 30.67
CA LYS A 58 -22.14 11.54 29.40
C LYS A 58 -21.03 11.59 28.34
N LYS A 59 -19.84 12.08 28.70
CA LYS A 59 -18.67 12.09 27.79
C LYS A 59 -18.24 10.69 27.36
N LEU A 60 -18.33 9.71 28.27
CA LEU A 60 -17.99 8.33 27.98
C LEU A 60 -19.01 7.70 27.02
N GLU A 61 -20.30 7.93 27.25
CA GLU A 61 -21.38 7.50 26.34
C GLU A 61 -21.21 8.13 24.95
N GLU A 62 -20.92 9.43 24.88
CA GLU A 62 -20.62 10.12 23.61
C GLU A 62 -19.36 9.57 22.91
N ALA A 63 -18.32 9.20 23.66
CA ALA A 63 -17.09 8.62 23.11
C ALA A 63 -17.25 7.17 22.62
N ASP A 64 -18.07 6.36 23.29
CA ASP A 64 -18.34 4.98 22.89
C ASP A 64 -19.19 4.90 21.60
N HIS A 65 -19.89 5.99 21.26
CA HIS A 65 -20.59 6.16 19.99
C HIS A 65 -19.71 6.54 18.80
N ASP A 66 -18.45 6.92 19.02
CA ASP A 66 -17.58 7.44 17.96
C ASP A 66 -17.09 6.34 16.99
N GLY A 67 -17.61 5.13 17.15
CA GLY A 67 -17.48 4.04 16.19
C GLY A 67 -16.04 3.57 16.03
N TYR A 68 -15.15 3.85 16.99
CA TYR A 68 -13.73 3.52 16.90
C TYR A 68 -13.49 2.05 16.56
N LYS A 69 -14.26 1.14 17.17
CA LYS A 69 -14.22 -0.28 16.84
C LYS A 69 -14.61 -0.53 15.37
N ALA A 70 -15.67 0.10 14.88
CA ALA A 70 -16.10 -0.04 13.49
C ALA A 70 -15.08 0.56 12.51
N LYS A 71 -14.53 1.75 12.80
CA LYS A 71 -13.46 2.39 12.03
C LYS A 71 -12.22 1.51 11.98
N TYR A 72 -11.83 0.93 13.11
CA TYR A 72 -10.68 0.03 13.20
C TYR A 72 -10.88 -1.26 12.39
N GLU A 73 -12.03 -1.93 12.52
CA GLU A 73 -12.31 -3.13 11.73
C GLU A 73 -12.42 -2.83 10.23
N ALA A 74 -12.99 -1.68 9.84
CA ALA A 74 -13.04 -1.24 8.45
C ALA A 74 -11.64 -0.99 7.87
N GLU A 75 -10.78 -0.28 8.60
CA GLU A 75 -9.39 0.00 8.19
C GLU A 75 -8.60 -1.31 8.04
N LYS A 76 -8.77 -2.23 9.00
CA LYS A 76 -8.13 -3.54 8.95
C LYS A 76 -8.57 -4.35 7.73
N ALA A 77 -9.86 -4.36 7.41
CA ALA A 77 -10.38 -5.03 6.23
C ALA A 77 -9.84 -4.40 4.93
N ALA A 78 -9.82 -3.07 4.85
CA ALA A 78 -9.26 -2.33 3.71
C ALA A 78 -7.76 -2.62 3.51
N HIS A 79 -7.01 -2.69 4.61
CA HIS A 79 -5.57 -2.97 4.56
C HIS A 79 -5.27 -4.41 4.10
N GLU A 80 -6.03 -5.40 4.57
CA GLU A 80 -5.89 -6.77 4.08
C GLU A 80 -6.28 -6.90 2.60
N GLN A 81 -7.35 -6.23 2.16
CA GLN A 81 -7.72 -6.19 0.76
C GLN A 81 -6.60 -5.58 -0.11
N LEU A 82 -6.01 -4.46 0.33
CA LEU A 82 -4.92 -3.79 -0.38
C LEU A 82 -3.69 -4.71 -0.54
N LYS A 83 -3.34 -5.51 0.48
CA LYS A 83 -2.26 -6.50 0.37
C LYS A 83 -2.56 -7.53 -0.71
N THR A 84 -3.77 -8.08 -0.71
CA THR A 84 -4.20 -9.06 -1.72
C THR A 84 -4.20 -8.43 -3.12
N ASP A 85 -4.74 -7.23 -3.28
CA ASP A 85 -4.76 -6.52 -4.57
C ASP A 85 -3.34 -6.23 -5.07
N THR A 86 -2.45 -5.77 -4.19
CA THR A 86 -1.04 -5.53 -4.54
C THR A 86 -0.32 -6.82 -4.95
N ALA A 87 -0.58 -7.93 -4.24
CA ALA A 87 0.02 -9.22 -4.59
C ALA A 87 -0.50 -9.70 -5.96
N ASN A 88 -1.80 -9.57 -6.21
CA ASN A 88 -2.42 -9.90 -7.48
C ASN A 88 -1.90 -9.01 -8.62
N GLU A 89 -1.75 -7.70 -8.38
CA GLU A 89 -1.20 -6.76 -9.35
C GLU A 89 0.25 -7.09 -9.69
N LYS A 90 1.10 -7.38 -8.69
CA LYS A 90 2.48 -7.81 -8.91
C LYS A 90 2.55 -9.11 -9.72
N ALA A 91 1.72 -10.10 -9.38
CA ALA A 91 1.65 -11.36 -10.12
C ALA A 91 1.19 -11.13 -11.57
N ARG A 92 0.17 -10.29 -11.79
CA ARG A 92 -0.32 -9.91 -13.11
C ARG A 92 0.75 -9.19 -13.94
N ASN A 93 1.46 -8.24 -13.33
CA ASN A 93 2.54 -7.50 -13.97
C ASN A 93 3.72 -8.41 -14.36
N ALA A 94 4.06 -9.39 -13.52
CA ALA A 94 5.07 -10.39 -13.85
C ALA A 94 4.66 -11.24 -15.07
N LYS A 95 3.41 -11.73 -15.09
CA LYS A 95 2.85 -12.47 -16.23
C LYS A 95 2.82 -11.63 -17.51
N GLU A 96 2.39 -10.37 -17.40
CA GLU A 96 2.36 -9.42 -18.51
C GLU A 96 3.76 -9.15 -19.09
N SER A 97 4.75 -8.95 -18.22
CA SER A 97 6.14 -8.74 -18.65
C SER A 97 6.68 -9.97 -19.38
N ALA A 98 6.47 -11.16 -18.82
CA ALA A 98 6.92 -12.42 -19.43
C ALA A 98 6.25 -12.66 -20.79
N LEU A 99 4.95 -12.37 -20.92
CA LEU A 99 4.23 -12.47 -22.19
C LEU A 99 4.76 -11.50 -23.24
N ARG A 100 5.03 -10.24 -22.85
CA ARG A 100 5.60 -9.25 -23.76
C ARG A 100 6.97 -9.68 -24.28
N GLU A 101 7.83 -10.18 -23.40
CA GLU A 101 9.15 -10.71 -23.76
C GLU A 101 9.05 -11.90 -24.74
N ALA A 102 8.15 -12.84 -24.47
CA ALA A 102 7.94 -14.00 -25.34
C ALA A 102 7.42 -13.60 -26.72
N LEU A 103 6.43 -12.70 -26.79
CA LEU A 103 5.90 -12.21 -28.06
C LEU A 103 6.93 -11.41 -28.86
N LYS A 104 7.74 -10.59 -28.19
CA LYS A 104 8.84 -9.86 -28.82
C LYS A 104 9.85 -10.82 -29.42
N THR A 105 10.23 -11.86 -28.69
CA THR A 105 11.15 -12.91 -29.16
C THR A 105 10.56 -13.69 -30.34
N ALA A 106 9.24 -13.91 -30.34
CA ALA A 106 8.53 -14.57 -31.44
C ALA A 106 8.33 -13.68 -32.69
N GLY A 107 8.77 -12.41 -32.67
CA GLY A 107 8.71 -11.51 -33.83
C GLY A 107 7.39 -10.77 -34.02
N TYR A 108 6.58 -10.64 -32.96
CA TYR A 108 5.39 -9.78 -32.99
C TYR A 108 5.78 -8.29 -32.95
N SER A 109 5.04 -7.48 -33.71
CA SER A 109 5.19 -6.02 -33.69
C SER A 109 4.81 -5.43 -32.32
N GLU A 110 5.45 -4.35 -31.89
CA GLU A 110 5.17 -3.70 -30.61
C GLU A 110 3.70 -3.25 -30.47
N ALA A 111 3.13 -2.74 -31.56
CA ALA A 111 1.71 -2.40 -31.64
C ALA A 111 0.81 -3.63 -31.46
N GLY A 112 1.20 -4.78 -32.02
CA GLY A 112 0.53 -6.06 -31.85
C GLY A 112 0.62 -6.58 -30.42
N ILE A 113 1.81 -6.58 -29.83
CA ILE A 113 2.06 -6.99 -28.45
C ILE A 113 1.14 -6.21 -27.49
N LYS A 114 1.03 -4.89 -27.65
CA LYS A 114 0.15 -4.05 -26.83
C LYS A 114 -1.32 -4.47 -26.94
N LYS A 115 -1.80 -4.86 -28.13
CA LYS A 115 -3.18 -5.34 -28.32
C LYS A 115 -3.38 -6.75 -27.75
N ILE A 116 -2.46 -7.67 -28.00
CA ILE A 116 -2.52 -9.06 -27.52
C ILE A 116 -2.53 -9.10 -25.99
N VAL A 117 -1.67 -8.33 -25.34
CA VAL A 117 -1.61 -8.24 -23.87
C VAL A 117 -2.89 -7.65 -23.30
N LYS A 118 -3.49 -6.65 -23.95
CA LYS A 118 -4.68 -5.95 -23.46
C LYS A 118 -5.99 -6.71 -23.73
N TYR A 119 -6.10 -7.38 -24.87
CA TYR A 119 -7.36 -7.93 -25.37
C TYR A 119 -7.33 -9.43 -25.67
N GLY A 120 -6.15 -10.06 -25.70
CA GLY A 120 -6.00 -11.47 -26.06
C GLY A 120 -6.32 -12.44 -24.91
N GLY A 121 -6.56 -11.96 -23.69
CA GLY A 121 -6.96 -12.83 -22.57
C GLY A 121 -5.89 -13.80 -22.05
N PHE A 122 -4.66 -13.75 -22.59
CA PHE A 122 -3.61 -14.73 -22.27
C PHE A 122 -2.94 -14.53 -20.90
N ILE A 123 -3.14 -13.38 -20.24
CA ILE A 123 -2.51 -13.09 -18.93
C ILE A 123 -3.05 -14.04 -17.85
N ASP A 124 -4.34 -14.36 -17.86
CA ASP A 124 -4.94 -15.18 -16.80
C ASP A 124 -4.46 -16.64 -16.90
N SER A 125 -4.27 -17.15 -18.11
CA SER A 125 -3.70 -18.47 -18.39
C SER A 125 -2.18 -18.56 -18.31
N ALA A 126 -1.47 -17.42 -18.28
CA ALA A 126 -0.02 -17.40 -18.25
C ALA A 126 0.51 -17.88 -16.89
N GLU A 127 1.45 -18.83 -16.92
CA GLU A 127 2.25 -19.21 -15.76
C GLU A 127 3.70 -18.79 -15.95
N VAL A 128 4.25 -18.15 -14.92
CA VAL A 128 5.66 -17.76 -14.85
C VAL A 128 6.40 -18.74 -13.95
N ASP A 129 7.62 -19.10 -14.34
CA ASP A 129 8.55 -19.89 -13.54
C ASP A 129 9.25 -19.04 -12.47
N GLU A 130 10.11 -19.68 -11.67
CA GLU A 130 10.90 -19.01 -10.62
C GLU A 130 11.90 -17.98 -11.18
N SER A 131 12.22 -18.05 -12.47
CA SER A 131 13.09 -17.11 -13.18
C SER A 131 12.33 -15.96 -13.84
N GLY A 132 10.99 -15.92 -13.70
CA GLY A 132 10.14 -14.91 -14.32
C GLY A 132 9.89 -15.10 -15.82
N LYS A 133 10.10 -16.31 -16.36
CA LYS A 133 9.80 -16.68 -17.75
C LYS A 133 8.51 -17.50 -17.86
N LEU A 134 7.85 -17.46 -19.01
CA LEU A 134 6.66 -18.29 -19.26
C LEU A 134 7.02 -19.78 -19.27
N LYS A 135 6.35 -20.59 -18.45
CA LYS A 135 6.56 -22.05 -18.41
C LYS A 135 6.15 -22.73 -19.71
N ASP A 136 4.94 -22.47 -20.18
CA ASP A 136 4.36 -23.07 -21.39
C ASP A 136 4.39 -22.07 -22.56
N SER A 137 5.53 -21.40 -22.75
CA SER A 137 5.66 -20.33 -23.75
C SER A 137 5.25 -20.78 -25.15
N ASP A 138 5.64 -21.97 -25.58
CA ASP A 138 5.35 -22.47 -26.93
C ASP A 138 3.85 -22.64 -27.18
N LYS A 139 3.15 -23.32 -26.25
CA LYS A 139 1.69 -23.53 -26.34
C LYS A 139 0.90 -22.23 -26.31
N LEU A 140 1.35 -21.28 -25.48
CA LEU A 140 0.73 -19.96 -25.40
C LEU A 140 0.97 -19.18 -26.70
N LEU A 141 2.18 -19.24 -27.27
CA LEU A 141 2.50 -18.61 -28.56
C LEU A 141 1.75 -19.25 -29.74
N GLU A 142 1.49 -20.56 -29.72
CA GLU A 142 0.62 -21.23 -30.70
C GLU A 142 -0.82 -20.68 -30.64
N SER A 143 -1.37 -20.53 -29.42
CA SER A 143 -2.71 -19.95 -29.20
C SER A 143 -2.77 -18.47 -29.61
N VAL A 144 -1.70 -17.72 -29.38
CA VAL A 144 -1.59 -16.35 -29.89
C VAL A 144 -1.53 -16.36 -31.42
N ALA A 145 -0.75 -17.26 -32.03
CA ALA A 145 -0.61 -17.32 -33.48
C ALA A 145 -1.92 -17.69 -34.18
N SER A 146 -2.77 -18.52 -33.58
CA SER A 146 -4.06 -18.90 -34.18
C SER A 146 -5.02 -17.72 -34.33
N GLU A 147 -4.96 -16.73 -33.43
CA GLU A 147 -5.91 -15.60 -33.42
C GLU A 147 -5.28 -14.26 -33.81
N TRP A 148 -3.97 -14.10 -33.63
CA TRP A 148 -3.26 -12.81 -33.72
C TRP A 148 -2.07 -12.84 -34.70
N SER A 149 -1.97 -13.84 -35.57
CA SER A 149 -0.87 -13.97 -36.55
C SER A 149 -0.68 -12.74 -37.44
N GLU A 150 -1.73 -11.96 -37.70
CA GLU A 150 -1.67 -10.70 -38.47
C GLU A 150 -0.68 -9.68 -37.88
N TYR A 151 -0.38 -9.76 -36.59
CA TYR A 151 0.54 -8.87 -35.90
C TYR A 151 2.00 -9.34 -35.89
N LYS A 152 2.26 -10.55 -36.37
CA LYS A 152 3.60 -11.12 -36.51
C LYS A 152 4.25 -10.48 -37.72
N GLY A 153 5.41 -9.84 -37.54
CA GLY A 153 6.05 -9.10 -38.62
C GLY A 153 6.44 -10.03 -39.78
N THR A 154 6.12 -9.63 -41.01
CA THR A 154 6.86 -10.12 -42.18
C THR A 154 8.21 -9.42 -42.18
N THR A 155 9.28 -10.12 -41.86
CA THR A 155 10.64 -9.65 -42.18
C THR A 155 10.79 -9.66 -43.70
N LYS A 156 10.23 -8.66 -44.38
CA LYS A 156 10.62 -8.33 -45.74
C LYS A 156 12.00 -7.70 -45.63
N ILE A 157 13.04 -8.51 -45.81
CA ILE A 157 14.37 -7.99 -46.10
C ILE A 157 14.24 -7.37 -47.49
N GLU A 158 13.96 -6.07 -47.58
CA GLU A 158 14.22 -5.33 -48.80
C GLU A 158 15.75 -5.26 -48.91
N SER A 159 16.33 -6.24 -49.63
CA SER A 159 17.67 -6.06 -50.16
C SER A 159 17.64 -4.77 -50.98
N ALA A 160 18.40 -3.77 -50.56
CA ALA A 160 18.68 -2.61 -51.40
C ALA A 160 19.17 -3.16 -52.74
N THR A 161 18.43 -2.90 -53.81
CA THR A 161 18.96 -3.14 -55.15
C THR A 161 20.01 -2.05 -55.34
N PRO A 162 21.32 -2.36 -55.39
CA PRO A 162 22.32 -1.32 -55.62
C PRO A 162 21.99 -0.68 -56.96
N GLU A 163 21.60 0.60 -56.95
CA GLU A 163 21.26 1.37 -58.17
C GLU A 163 22.44 1.41 -59.17
N HIS A 164 23.64 1.09 -58.70
CA HIS A 164 24.84 0.91 -59.52
C HIS A 164 25.58 -0.38 -59.14
N PRO A 165 25.34 -1.51 -59.83
CA PRO A 165 26.26 -2.63 -59.76
C PRO A 165 27.64 -2.16 -60.26
N PRO A 166 28.75 -2.49 -59.57
CA PRO A 166 30.08 -2.17 -60.06
C PRO A 166 30.27 -2.83 -61.42
N VAL A 167 30.51 -2.00 -62.44
CA VAL A 167 30.83 -2.48 -63.79
C VAL A 167 32.10 -3.30 -63.69
N ALA A 168 32.01 -4.60 -63.99
CA ALA A 168 33.19 -5.44 -64.11
C ALA A 168 34.07 -4.84 -65.23
N PRO A 169 35.34 -4.50 -64.94
CA PRO A 169 36.22 -3.98 -65.97
C PRO A 169 36.50 -5.09 -66.97
N SER A 170 35.90 -4.96 -68.15
CA SER A 170 36.27 -5.68 -69.36
C SER A 170 37.76 -5.43 -69.64
N ASP A 171 38.56 -6.49 -69.51
CA ASP A 171 39.89 -6.68 -70.09
C ASP A 171 40.73 -5.40 -70.27
N LYS A 172 41.33 -4.89 -69.19
CA LYS A 172 42.54 -4.06 -69.24
C LYS A 172 43.21 -3.99 -67.86
N LYS A 173 44.38 -4.63 -67.78
CA LYS A 173 45.41 -4.59 -66.72
C LYS A 173 45.00 -3.90 -65.40
N VAL A 174 44.63 -4.73 -64.42
CA VAL A 174 44.42 -4.29 -63.03
C VAL A 174 45.77 -3.82 -62.46
N SER A 175 45.80 -2.60 -61.92
CA SER A 175 46.95 -2.06 -61.18
C SER A 175 47.28 -2.95 -59.97
N PRO A 176 48.56 -3.12 -59.58
CA PRO A 176 48.95 -3.93 -58.41
C PRO A 176 48.18 -3.58 -57.13
N GLU A 177 47.86 -2.29 -56.94
CA GLU A 177 47.11 -1.76 -55.80
C GLU A 177 45.64 -2.26 -55.76
N ALA A 178 45.02 -2.42 -56.92
CA ALA A 178 43.65 -2.93 -57.00
C ALA A 178 43.59 -4.46 -56.77
N ALA A 179 44.66 -5.19 -57.07
CA ALA A 179 44.76 -6.61 -56.72
C ALA A 179 44.98 -6.82 -55.22
N GLU A 180 45.72 -5.92 -54.56
CA GLU A 180 45.96 -5.94 -53.12
C GLU A 180 44.69 -5.60 -52.34
N ALA A 181 43.93 -4.59 -52.79
CA ALA A 181 42.63 -4.26 -52.21
C ALA A 181 41.61 -5.42 -52.28
N GLN A 182 41.61 -6.19 -53.37
CA GLN A 182 40.75 -7.37 -53.50
C GLN A 182 41.15 -8.49 -52.54
N LYS A 183 42.45 -8.69 -52.30
CA LYS A 183 42.94 -9.66 -51.32
C LYS A 183 42.57 -9.26 -49.89
N ILE A 184 42.78 -7.99 -49.53
CA ILE A 184 42.42 -7.47 -48.21
C ILE A 184 40.92 -7.60 -47.98
N PHE A 185 40.10 -7.30 -48.99
CA PHE A 185 38.65 -7.47 -48.90
C PHE A 185 38.25 -8.94 -48.72
N ALA A 186 38.81 -9.86 -49.50
CA ALA A 186 38.54 -11.28 -49.37
C ALA A 186 38.95 -11.84 -48.00
N GLU A 187 40.09 -11.40 -47.47
CA GLU A 187 40.61 -11.82 -46.17
C GLU A 187 39.77 -11.25 -45.00
N LEU A 188 39.35 -9.98 -45.09
CA LEU A 188 38.43 -9.39 -44.12
C LEU A 188 37.09 -10.13 -44.11
N HIS A 189 36.58 -10.47 -45.29
CA HIS A 189 35.30 -11.18 -45.43
C HIS A 189 35.37 -12.61 -44.89
N ALA A 190 36.48 -13.31 -45.13
CA ALA A 190 36.74 -14.65 -44.56
C ALA A 190 36.90 -14.60 -43.03
N SER A 191 37.53 -13.55 -42.48
CA SER A 191 37.67 -13.36 -41.03
C SER A 191 36.35 -13.03 -40.34
N GLN A 192 35.41 -12.34 -41.00
CA GLN A 192 34.14 -11.94 -40.39
C GLN A 192 33.05 -13.01 -40.52
N TYR A 193 33.04 -13.77 -41.60
CA TYR A 193 31.91 -14.66 -41.93
C TYR A 193 32.31 -16.13 -42.17
N GLY A 194 33.59 -16.47 -42.05
CA GLY A 194 34.14 -17.79 -42.35
C GLY A 194 34.25 -18.05 -43.86
N GLU A 195 35.18 -18.92 -44.27
CA GLU A 195 35.37 -19.29 -45.68
C GLU A 195 34.11 -19.93 -46.25
N THR A 196 33.40 -19.23 -47.15
CA THR A 196 32.43 -19.88 -48.03
C THR A 196 33.23 -20.68 -49.06
N LYS A 197 33.38 -21.99 -48.81
CA LYS A 197 33.79 -22.93 -49.85
C LYS A 197 32.85 -22.76 -51.03
N SER A 198 33.35 -22.15 -52.11
CA SER A 198 32.73 -22.18 -53.42
C SER A 198 32.50 -23.64 -53.79
N ALA A 199 31.25 -24.10 -53.71
CA ALA A 199 30.81 -25.30 -54.39
C ALA A 199 30.99 -25.05 -55.89
N LYS A 200 32.06 -25.62 -56.46
CA LYS A 200 32.18 -25.79 -57.91
C LYS A 200 31.37 -27.03 -58.28
N GLU A 201 30.36 -26.84 -59.13
CA GLU A 201 29.91 -27.85 -60.10
C GLU A 201 31.07 -28.28 -61.01
#